data_AF-A0A3C1BTJ5-F1
#
_entry.id   AF-A0A3C1BTJ5-F1
#
_cell.length_a   1.000
_cell.length_b   1.000
_cell.length_c   1.000
_cell.angle_alpha   90.00
_cell.angle_beta   90.00
_cell.angle_gamma   90.00
#
_symmetry.space_group_name_H-M   'P 1'
#
loop_
_entity.id
_entity.type
_entity.pdbx_description
1 polymer ?
#
loop_
_entity_poly.entity_id
_entity_poly.type
_entity_poly.pdbx_seq_one_letter_code
_entity_poly.pdbx_strand_id
1 'polypeptide(L)' 'DLKGCKCGDVLKGKMKPSACPMFDNGCTPQNPYGPCMVSSEGSCSAYYKYER' A
#
# COMPACT_ATOMS: atom_id res chain seq x y z
N ASP A 1 3.43 -15.62 -1.59
CA ASP A 1 3.37 -14.69 -0.44
C ASP A 1 4.02 -13.35 -0.76
N LEU A 2 3.32 -12.24 -0.50
CA LEU A 2 3.87 -10.89 -0.61
C LEU A 2 4.67 -10.56 0.65
N LYS A 3 5.86 -11.14 0.80
CA LYS A 3 6.72 -10.94 1.98
C LYS A 3 6.96 -9.44 2.22
N GLY A 4 6.60 -8.96 3.41
CA GLY A 4 6.75 -7.55 3.80
C GLY A 4 5.55 -6.65 3.47
N CYS A 5 4.63 -7.05 2.59
CA CYS A 5 3.40 -6.31 2.37
C CYS A 5 2.47 -6.40 3.58
N LYS A 6 1.92 -5.26 4.02
CA LYS A 6 0.93 -5.17 5.11
C LYS A 6 -0.46 -4.74 4.65
N CYS A 7 -0.80 -4.95 3.37
CA CYS A 7 -2.10 -4.57 2.79
C CYS A 7 -3.28 -5.16 3.59
N GLY A 8 -3.18 -6.38 4.12
CA GLY A 8 -4.23 -6.96 4.98
C GLY A 8 -4.45 -6.21 6.30
N ASP A 9 -3.40 -5.66 6.90
CA ASP A 9 -3.51 -4.86 8.13
C ASP A 9 -4.02 -3.44 7.83
N VAL A 10 -3.61 -2.87 6.68
CA VAL A 10 -4.14 -1.60 6.15
C VAL A 10 -5.64 -1.70 5.91
N LEU A 11 -6.11 -2.73 5.21
CA LEU A 11 -7.53 -2.95 4.92
C LEU A 11 -8.37 -3.17 6.18
N LYS A 12 -7.78 -3.74 7.24
CA LYS A 12 -8.42 -3.90 8.56
C LYS A 12 -8.35 -2.62 9.41
N GLY A 13 -7.76 -1.54 8.90
CA GLY A 13 -7.58 -0.29 9.63
C GLY A 13 -6.60 -0.38 10.81
N LYS A 14 -5.79 -1.44 10.89
CA LYS A 14 -4.82 -1.63 11.98
C LYS A 14 -3.60 -0.71 11.85
N MET A 15 -3.34 -0.22 10.64
CA MET A 15 -2.23 0.68 10.34
C MET A 15 -2.51 1.51 9.10
N LYS A 16 -1.83 2.65 8.98
CA LYS A 16 -1.85 3.49 7.77
C LYS A 16 -0.93 2.90 6.69
N PRO A 17 -1.18 3.18 5.39
CA PRO A 17 -0.29 2.81 4.30
C PRO A 17 1.17 3.26 4.51
N SER A 18 1.40 4.48 5.02
CA SER A 18 2.74 5.02 5.32
C SER A 18 3.54 4.23 6.38
N ALA A 19 2.87 3.42 7.20
CA ALA A 19 3.53 2.54 8.16
C ALA A 19 3.91 1.17 7.56
N CYS A 20 3.47 0.86 6.33
CA CYS A 20 3.81 -0.39 5.66
C CYS A 20 5.26 -0.34 5.17
N PRO A 21 6.12 -1.33 5.49
CA PRO A 21 7.54 -1.29 5.12
C PRO A 21 7.80 -1.21 3.60
N MET A 22 6.84 -1.69 2.80
CA MET A 22 6.95 -1.68 1.35
C MET A 22 6.40 -0.40 0.73
N PHE A 23 5.53 0.34 1.43
CA PHE A 23 4.87 1.51 0.86
C PHE A 23 5.92 2.57 0.53
N ASP A 24 5.85 3.06 -0.70
CA ASP A 24 6.71 4.11 -1.25
C ASP A 24 8.23 3.81 -1.36
N ASN A 25 8.67 2.65 -0.87
CA ASN A 25 10.03 2.19 -1.05
C ASN A 25 10.10 1.16 -2.19
N GLY A 26 9.34 0.07 -2.07
CA GLY A 26 9.27 -1.01 -3.05
C GLY A 26 7.87 -1.22 -3.67
N CYS A 27 6.86 -0.50 -3.17
CA CYS A 27 5.48 -0.58 -3.60
C CYS A 27 5.00 0.83 -3.97
N THR A 28 4.86 1.08 -5.27
CA THR A 28 4.43 2.36 -5.85
C THR A 28 3.37 2.09 -6.94
N PRO A 29 2.64 3.10 -7.45
CA PRO A 29 1.69 2.89 -8.54
C PRO A 29 2.36 2.35 -9.82
N GLN A 30 3.61 2.73 -10.09
CA GLN A 30 4.40 2.24 -11.22
C GLN A 30 4.96 0.83 -10.99
N ASN A 31 5.22 0.46 -9.73
CA ASN A 31 5.69 -0.86 -9.32
C ASN A 31 4.84 -1.40 -8.16
N PRO A 32 3.60 -1.86 -8.44
CA PRO A 32 2.68 -2.25 -7.38
C PRO A 32 3.10 -3.61 -6.81
N TYR A 33 3.50 -3.61 -5.53
CA TYR A 33 3.89 -4.85 -4.86
C TYR A 33 2.68 -5.66 -4.39
N GLY A 34 1.59 -5.01 -3.96
CA GLY A 34 0.41 -5.68 -3.43
C GLY A 34 -0.91 -5.10 -3.95
N PRO A 35 -2.03 -5.79 -3.75
CA PRO A 35 -3.31 -5.44 -4.39
C PRO A 35 -3.82 -4.06 -3.98
N CYS A 36 -3.52 -3.61 -2.75
CA CYS A 36 -3.85 -2.26 -2.29
C CYS A 36 -3.19 -1.14 -3.11
N MET A 37 -2.13 -1.43 -3.88
CA MET A 37 -1.42 -0.45 -4.72
C MET A 37 -1.77 -0.59 -6.21
N VAL A 38 -2.29 -1.75 -6.65
CA VAL A 38 -2.62 -2.01 -8.06
C VAL A 38 -3.80 -1.16 -8.54
N SER A 39 -4.87 -1.10 -7.75
CA SER A 39 -6.06 -0.31 -8.09
C SER A 39 -5.89 1.14 -7.66
N SER A 40 -6.34 2.09 -8.47
CA SER A 40 -6.43 3.51 -8.09
C SER A 40 -7.35 3.76 -6.90
N GLU A 41 -8.31 2.86 -6.66
CA GLU A 41 -9.20 2.88 -5.50
C GLU A 41 -8.60 2.14 -4.28
N GLY A 42 -7.48 1.44 -4.48
CA GLY A 42 -6.81 0.72 -3.41
C GLY A 42 -6.27 1.67 -2.35
N SER A 43 -6.40 1.30 -1.07
CA SER A 43 -6.03 2.18 0.04
C SER A 43 -4.58 2.67 -0.02
N CYS A 44 -3.65 1.85 -0.52
CA CYS A 44 -2.26 2.29 -0.70
C CYS A 44 -2.12 3.23 -1.89
N SER A 45 -2.75 2.95 -3.02
CA SER A 45 -2.69 3.83 -4.20
C SER A 45 -3.30 5.21 -3.94
N ALA A 46 -4.47 5.24 -3.30
CA ALA A 46 -5.11 6.48 -2.89
C ALA A 46 -4.23 7.29 -1.92
N TYR A 47 -3.67 6.63 -0.90
CA TYR A 47 -2.78 7.29 0.05
C TYR A 47 -1.51 7.83 -0.61
N TYR A 48 -0.93 7.08 -1.54
CA TYR A 48 0.24 7.51 -2.32
C TYR A 48 -0.07 8.76 -3.16
N LYS A 49 -1.28 8.87 -3.70
CA LYS A 49 -1.67 9.98 -4.57
C LYS A 49 -2.00 11.26 -3.80
N TYR A 50 -2.55 11.14 -2.59
CA TYR A 50 -3.17 12.28 -1.90
C TYR A 50 -2.58 12.61 -0.52
N GLU A 51 -1.90 11.67 0.15
CA GLU A 51 -1.47 11.81 1.55
C GLU A 51 0.00 11.42 1.79
N ARG A 52 0.78 11.25 0.72
CA ARG A 52 2.17 10.77 0.82
C ARG A 52 3.15 11.83 1.30
#